data_AF-A0A5S4V861-F1
#
_entry.id   AF-A0A5S4V861-F1
#
_cell.length_a   1.000
_cell.length_b   1.000
_cell.length_c   1.000
_cell.angle_alpha   90.00
_cell.angle_beta   90.00
_cell.angle_gamma   90.00
#
_symmetry.space_group_name_H-M   'P 1'
#
loop_
_entity.id
_entity.type
_entity.pdbx_description
1 polymer ?
#
loop_
_entity_poly.entity_id
_entity_poly.type
_entity_poly.pdbx_seq_one_letter_code
_entity_poly.pdbx_strand_id
1 'polypeptide(L)'
;MTDPIHDRKAGMNLRDELLGTARPVPEYSLVLPSGWAEYDATAESERELVRLASTRLRQQHRPDLDAQLRALTGRAFAGLRSANTHRIYLQTEAWADELVLPLSITAAVRTAPGGGTLDGVVAELIRDGATSLHGDKRFVRWERDTTVAVGTTTVGQRTAAYLTPFPDRRTKALQFTAVAVHPVDDPTEAWRPVVERMLELTDAVVSTFAWRAAA
;
A
#
# COMPACT_ATOMS: atom_id res chain seq x y z
N MET A 1 -17.67 33.39 -12.95
CA MET A 1 -18.72 32.90 -12.05
C MET A 1 -18.47 31.42 -11.89
N THR A 2 -17.64 31.11 -10.90
CA THR A 2 -16.83 29.89 -10.85
C THR A 2 -17.48 28.94 -9.86
N ASP A 3 -17.90 27.80 -10.37
CA ASP A 3 -18.43 26.68 -9.61
C ASP A 3 -17.25 25.79 -9.21
N PRO A 4 -17.06 25.45 -7.93
CA PRO A 4 -16.28 24.27 -7.61
C PRO A 4 -17.05 23.33 -6.69
N ILE A 5 -16.55 22.10 -6.66
CA ILE A 5 -16.83 21.01 -5.70
C ILE A 5 -17.81 19.97 -6.23
N HIS A 6 -17.22 18.93 -6.81
CA HIS A 6 -17.58 17.54 -6.50
C HIS A 6 -16.33 16.66 -6.55
N ASP A 7 -15.51 16.73 -5.51
CA ASP A 7 -14.57 15.66 -5.19
C ASP A 7 -15.22 14.76 -4.13
N ARG A 8 -15.89 13.71 -4.60
CA ARG A 8 -16.61 12.75 -3.77
C ARG A 8 -15.61 11.68 -3.31
N LYS A 9 -15.04 11.83 -2.12
CA LYS A 9 -14.22 10.79 -1.46
C LYS A 9 -15.06 9.54 -1.19
N ALA A 10 -14.99 8.59 -2.10
CA ALA A 10 -15.60 7.27 -1.98
C ALA A 10 -14.95 6.51 -0.81
N GLY A 11 -15.74 6.19 0.22
CA GLY A 11 -15.33 5.36 1.35
C GLY A 11 -15.86 5.79 2.73
N MET A 12 -16.28 7.06 2.88
CA MET A 12 -16.80 7.58 4.15
C MET A 12 -18.32 7.48 4.24
N ASN A 13 -18.81 7.03 5.40
CA ASN A 13 -20.22 7.12 5.75
C ASN A 13 -20.60 8.61 5.86
N LEU A 14 -21.29 9.12 4.85
CA LEU A 14 -21.74 10.51 4.71
C LEU A 14 -22.45 11.04 5.97
N ARG A 15 -23.09 10.15 6.74
CA ARG A 15 -23.78 10.52 7.98
C ARG A 15 -22.82 10.98 9.08
N ASP A 16 -21.65 10.36 9.19
CA ASP A 16 -20.67 10.66 10.24
C ASP A 16 -19.92 11.97 9.95
N GLU A 17 -19.78 12.31 8.66
CA GLU A 17 -19.24 13.58 8.16
C GLU A 17 -20.19 14.74 8.43
N LEU A 18 -21.48 14.58 8.10
CA LEU A 18 -22.51 15.59 8.35
C LEU A 18 -22.71 15.88 9.85
N LEU A 19 -22.40 14.92 10.72
CA LEU A 19 -22.48 15.06 12.17
C LEU A 19 -21.15 15.53 12.82
N GLY A 20 -20.08 15.72 12.04
CA GLY A 20 -18.76 16.12 12.57
C GLY A 20 -18.12 15.09 13.52
N THR A 21 -18.57 13.83 13.47
CA THR A 21 -18.12 12.76 14.38
C THR A 21 -16.99 11.91 13.80
N ALA A 22 -16.74 12.02 12.49
CA ALA A 22 -15.65 11.32 11.82
C ALA A 22 -14.28 11.86 12.27
N ARG A 23 -13.62 11.13 13.17
CA ARG A 23 -12.24 11.45 13.55
C ARG A 23 -11.24 11.06 12.44
N PRO A 24 -10.33 11.96 12.05
CA PRO A 24 -9.36 11.70 10.99
C PRO A 24 -8.34 10.63 11.38
N VAL A 25 -7.58 10.13 10.40
CA VAL A 25 -6.40 9.29 10.64
C VAL A 25 -5.38 10.12 11.42
N PRO A 26 -4.89 9.62 12.58
CA PRO A 26 -3.83 10.32 13.32
C PRO A 26 -2.59 10.50 12.45
N GLU A 27 -1.91 11.63 12.61
CA GLU A 27 -0.69 11.89 11.86
C GLU A 27 0.41 10.89 12.24
N TYR A 28 1.22 10.52 11.26
CA TYR A 28 2.35 9.62 11.46
C TYR A 28 3.50 10.01 10.53
N SER A 29 4.67 9.47 10.80
CA SER A 29 5.85 9.58 9.95
C SER A 29 6.41 8.20 9.63
N LEU A 30 7.03 8.11 8.46
CA LEU A 30 7.73 6.93 7.96
C LEU A 30 9.02 7.41 7.28
N VAL A 31 10.14 6.75 7.52
CA VAL A 31 11.39 7.04 6.79
C VAL A 31 11.39 6.19 5.53
N LEU A 32 11.40 6.85 4.38
CA LEU A 32 11.45 6.18 3.08
C LEU A 32 12.90 6.11 2.58
N PRO A 33 13.27 5.02 1.86
CA PRO A 33 14.54 4.96 1.17
C PRO A 33 14.66 6.09 0.14
N SER A 34 15.88 6.43 -0.26
CA SER A 34 16.11 7.38 -1.35
C SER A 34 15.36 6.96 -2.61
N GLY A 35 14.80 7.90 -3.38
CA GLY A 35 14.07 7.62 -4.61
C GLY A 35 12.68 7.00 -4.42
N TRP A 36 12.22 6.85 -3.18
CA TRP A 36 10.82 6.53 -2.87
C TRP A 36 10.03 7.78 -2.58
N ALA A 37 8.76 7.77 -2.97
CA ALA A 37 7.84 8.88 -2.77
C ALA A 37 6.51 8.41 -2.18
N GLU A 38 5.85 9.33 -1.47
CA GLU A 38 4.51 9.16 -0.92
C GLU A 38 3.47 9.79 -1.85
N TYR A 39 2.38 9.07 -2.07
CA TYR A 39 1.21 9.50 -2.84
C TYR A 39 -0.07 9.19 -2.07
N ASP A 40 -1.16 9.84 -2.45
CA ASP A 40 -2.51 9.47 -2.04
C ASP A 40 -3.25 8.68 -3.14
N ALA A 41 -4.42 8.14 -2.82
CA ALA A 41 -5.24 7.38 -3.77
C ALA A 41 -6.15 8.27 -4.64
N THR A 42 -5.73 9.50 -4.96
CA THR A 42 -6.51 10.44 -5.77
C THR A 42 -6.31 10.24 -7.27
N ALA A 43 -7.21 10.81 -8.06
CA ALA A 43 -7.07 10.85 -9.52
C ALA A 43 -5.87 11.69 -9.98
N GLU A 44 -5.40 12.64 -9.17
CA GLU A 44 -4.21 13.43 -9.47
C GLU A 44 -2.95 12.59 -9.34
N SER A 45 -2.78 11.90 -8.21
CA SER A 45 -1.70 10.93 -8.00
C SER A 45 -1.72 9.82 -9.05
N GLU A 46 -2.90 9.33 -9.44
CA GLU A 46 -3.07 8.36 -10.53
C GLU A 46 -2.48 8.87 -11.85
N ARG A 47 -2.86 10.09 -12.26
CA ARG A 47 -2.36 10.71 -13.50
C ARG A 47 -0.85 10.92 -13.46
N GLU A 48 -0.32 11.34 -12.32
CA GLU A 48 1.12 11.58 -12.15
C GLU A 48 1.93 10.29 -12.26
N LEU A 49 1.51 9.23 -11.57
CA LEU A 49 2.19 7.93 -11.66
C LEU A 49 2.11 7.33 -13.07
N VAL A 50 0.97 7.47 -13.74
CA VAL A 50 0.85 7.11 -15.17
C VAL A 50 1.85 7.92 -16.00
N ARG A 51 1.92 9.24 -15.83
CA ARG A 51 2.82 10.11 -16.59
C ARG A 51 4.29 9.70 -16.40
N LEU A 52 4.70 9.41 -15.18
CA LEU A 52 6.05 8.93 -14.85
C LEU A 52 6.36 7.60 -15.54
N ALA A 53 5.46 6.62 -15.40
CA ALA A 53 5.64 5.31 -16.00
C ALA A 53 5.62 5.36 -17.54
N SER A 54 4.70 6.11 -18.15
CA SER A 54 4.68 6.39 -19.60
C SER A 54 5.98 6.99 -20.10
N THR A 55 6.61 7.86 -19.30
CA THR A 55 7.89 8.50 -19.67
C THR A 55 9.02 7.48 -19.72
N ARG A 56 9.09 6.57 -18.75
CA ARG A 56 10.06 5.47 -18.77
C ARG A 56 9.85 4.52 -19.95
N LEU A 57 8.59 4.16 -20.25
CA LEU A 57 8.29 3.31 -21.41
C LEU A 57 8.77 3.94 -22.72
N ARG A 58 8.60 5.26 -22.89
CA ARG A 58 9.14 5.96 -24.08
C ARG A 58 10.67 5.95 -24.14
N GLN A 59 11.34 6.14 -23.00
CA GLN A 59 12.80 6.08 -22.92
C GLN A 59 13.33 4.68 -23.25
N GLN A 60 12.57 3.64 -22.92
CA GLN A 60 12.91 2.24 -23.23
C GLN A 60 12.40 1.79 -24.61
N HIS A 61 11.94 2.70 -25.47
CA HIS A 61 11.39 2.38 -26.79
C HIS A 61 10.21 1.40 -26.77
N ARG A 62 9.41 1.42 -25.70
CA ARG A 62 8.18 0.59 -25.50
C ARG A 62 6.88 1.40 -25.39
N PRO A 63 6.59 2.38 -26.27
CA PRO A 63 5.33 3.13 -26.22
C PRO A 63 4.11 2.27 -26.53
N ASP A 64 4.29 1.09 -27.15
CA ASP A 64 3.25 0.09 -27.42
C ASP A 64 2.52 -0.36 -26.14
N LEU A 65 3.21 -0.33 -25.00
CA LEU A 65 2.67 -0.77 -23.70
C LEU A 65 1.86 0.31 -22.97
N ASP A 66 1.83 1.55 -23.46
CA ASP A 66 1.29 2.68 -22.70
C ASP A 66 -0.22 2.54 -22.40
N ALA A 67 -0.99 2.05 -23.38
CA ALA A 67 -2.42 1.83 -23.21
C ALA A 67 -2.72 0.74 -22.16
N GLN A 68 -1.93 -0.35 -22.16
CA GLN A 68 -2.08 -1.43 -21.21
C GLN A 68 -1.72 -0.98 -19.79
N LEU A 69 -0.63 -0.23 -19.65
CA LEU A 69 -0.21 0.37 -18.39
C LEU A 69 -1.31 1.25 -17.80
N ARG A 70 -1.87 2.18 -18.58
CA ARG A 70 -2.98 3.06 -18.12
C ARG A 70 -4.17 2.26 -17.59
N ALA A 71 -4.56 1.21 -18.30
CA ALA A 71 -5.67 0.36 -17.89
C ALA A 71 -5.36 -0.41 -16.59
N LEU A 72 -4.13 -0.90 -16.43
CA LEU A 72 -3.68 -1.56 -15.20
C LEU A 72 -3.63 -0.61 -14.01
N THR A 73 -3.04 0.56 -14.18
CA THR A 73 -2.96 1.59 -13.14
C THR A 73 -4.34 2.06 -12.71
N GLY A 74 -5.27 2.29 -13.66
CA GLY A 74 -6.64 2.69 -13.34
C GLY A 74 -7.40 1.63 -12.52
N ARG A 75 -7.22 0.34 -12.85
CA ARG A 75 -7.77 -0.76 -12.03
C ARG A 75 -7.16 -0.81 -10.64
N ALA A 76 -5.84 -0.66 -10.55
CA ALA A 76 -5.14 -0.65 -9.26
C ALA A 76 -5.66 0.49 -8.37
N PHE A 77 -5.74 1.72 -8.90
CA PHE A 77 -6.26 2.88 -8.17
C PHE A 77 -7.73 2.75 -7.77
N ALA A 78 -8.57 2.13 -8.61
CA ALA A 78 -9.94 1.80 -8.23
C ALA A 78 -9.99 0.86 -7.01
N GLY A 79 -9.13 -0.16 -6.98
CA GLY A 79 -8.97 -1.05 -5.83
C GLY A 79 -8.43 -0.34 -4.58
N LEU A 80 -7.47 0.57 -4.73
CA LEU A 80 -6.93 1.35 -3.61
C LEU A 80 -7.99 2.24 -2.97
N ARG A 81 -8.83 2.89 -3.80
CA ARG A 81 -9.96 3.70 -3.32
C ARG A 81 -11.01 2.84 -2.60
N SER A 82 -11.38 1.69 -3.14
CA SER A 82 -12.36 0.81 -2.47
C SER A 82 -11.84 0.23 -1.15
N ALA A 83 -10.53 0.06 -1.02
CA ALA A 83 -9.87 -0.40 0.20
C ALA A 83 -9.65 0.70 1.25
N ASN A 84 -10.14 1.94 1.04
CA ASN A 84 -9.85 3.09 1.90
C ASN A 84 -8.34 3.33 2.09
N THR A 85 -7.57 3.16 1.02
CA THR A 85 -6.13 3.46 1.02
C THR A 85 -5.93 4.95 1.23
N HIS A 86 -5.16 5.29 2.26
CA HIS A 86 -4.83 6.65 2.62
C HIS A 86 -3.50 7.09 1.98
N ARG A 87 -2.51 6.19 1.92
CA ARG A 87 -1.18 6.45 1.34
C ARG A 87 -0.66 5.30 0.50
N ILE A 88 0.17 5.64 -0.46
CA ILE A 88 0.87 4.75 -1.38
C ILE A 88 2.35 5.17 -1.36
N TYR A 89 3.25 4.21 -1.20
CA TYR A 89 4.69 4.41 -1.22
C TYR A 89 5.30 3.54 -2.31
N LEU A 90 6.02 4.18 -3.22
CA LEU A 90 6.56 3.56 -4.43
C LEU A 90 7.93 4.14 -4.73
N GLN A 91 8.79 3.33 -5.36
CA GLN A 91 10.02 3.82 -5.94
C GLN A 91 9.73 4.60 -7.24
N THR A 92 10.05 5.89 -7.25
CA THR A 92 9.86 6.80 -8.39
C THR A 92 11.17 7.25 -9.02
N GLU A 93 12.29 6.96 -8.38
CA GLU A 93 13.61 7.18 -8.95
C GLU A 93 14.40 5.88 -8.83
N ALA A 94 15.02 5.48 -9.94
CA ALA A 94 15.85 4.29 -9.95
C ALA A 94 17.08 4.51 -9.07
N TRP A 95 17.55 3.43 -8.45
CA TRP A 95 18.85 3.44 -7.77
C TRP A 95 19.99 3.32 -8.78
N ALA A 96 21.21 3.13 -8.28
CA ALA A 96 22.35 2.76 -9.11
C ALA A 96 22.00 1.59 -10.04
N ASP A 97 22.59 1.60 -11.23
CA ASP A 97 22.36 0.60 -12.28
C ASP A 97 20.90 0.51 -12.77
N GLU A 98 20.16 1.63 -12.68
CA GLU A 98 18.76 1.74 -13.10
C GLU A 98 17.81 0.77 -12.36
N LEU A 99 18.21 0.29 -11.18
CA LEU A 99 17.42 -0.67 -10.42
C LEU A 99 16.11 -0.05 -9.92
N VAL A 100 15.00 -0.61 -10.39
CA VAL A 100 13.64 -0.34 -9.91
C VAL A 100 13.05 -1.63 -9.36
N LEU A 101 12.62 -1.60 -8.10
CA LEU A 101 12.02 -2.75 -7.45
C LEU A 101 10.54 -2.88 -7.84
N PRO A 102 10.05 -4.07 -8.24
CA PRO A 102 8.63 -4.37 -8.37
C PRO A 102 7.94 -4.50 -6.99
N LEU A 103 8.09 -3.46 -6.16
CA LEU A 103 7.60 -3.38 -4.79
C LEU A 103 6.76 -2.12 -4.60
N SER A 104 5.65 -2.26 -3.91
CA SER A 104 4.82 -1.15 -3.45
C SER A 104 4.42 -1.35 -2.00
N ILE A 105 4.20 -0.27 -1.27
CA ILE A 105 3.63 -0.30 0.09
C ILE A 105 2.41 0.60 0.11
N THR A 106 1.30 0.12 0.62
CA THR A 106 0.07 0.91 0.78
C THR A 106 -0.31 0.98 2.24
N ALA A 107 -0.90 2.09 2.68
CA ALA A 107 -1.44 2.24 4.02
C ALA A 107 -2.94 2.50 3.94
N ALA A 108 -3.74 1.63 4.55
CA ALA A 108 -5.19 1.71 4.55
C ALA A 108 -5.74 1.68 5.98
N VAL A 109 -6.91 2.30 6.19
CA VAL A 109 -7.58 2.28 7.48
C VAL A 109 -8.40 1.00 7.60
N ARG A 110 -8.03 0.14 8.54
CA ARG A 110 -8.84 -1.03 8.91
C ARG A 110 -9.78 -0.67 10.05
N THR A 111 -11.06 -0.95 9.87
CA THR A 111 -12.10 -0.74 10.90
C THR A 111 -12.50 -2.09 11.48
N ALA A 112 -12.72 -2.13 12.79
CA ALA A 112 -13.19 -3.32 13.48
C ALA A 112 -14.58 -3.74 12.95
N PRO A 113 -14.82 -5.05 12.77
CA PRO A 113 -16.13 -5.54 12.37
C PRO A 113 -17.17 -5.28 13.47
N GLY A 114 -18.41 -4.98 13.06
CA GLY A 114 -19.55 -4.86 13.99
C GLY A 114 -19.46 -3.74 15.04
N GLY A 115 -18.57 -2.76 14.86
CA GLY A 115 -18.38 -1.66 15.82
C GLY A 115 -17.62 -2.02 17.10
N GLY A 116 -17.05 -3.24 17.17
CA GLY A 116 -16.24 -3.71 18.30
C GLY A 116 -14.79 -3.20 18.27
N THR A 117 -13.90 -3.91 18.97
CA THR A 117 -12.45 -3.64 18.91
C THR A 117 -11.75 -4.53 17.88
N LEU A 118 -10.53 -4.16 17.48
CA LEU A 118 -9.68 -4.98 16.64
C LEU A 118 -9.03 -6.15 17.39
N ASP A 119 -9.27 -6.32 18.69
CA ASP A 119 -8.61 -7.34 19.50
C ASP A 119 -8.93 -8.76 18.98
N GLY A 120 -10.17 -9.00 18.54
CA GLY A 120 -10.57 -10.28 17.94
C GLY A 120 -9.85 -10.55 16.61
N VAL A 121 -9.69 -9.53 15.77
CA VAL A 121 -8.95 -9.61 14.51
C VAL A 121 -7.47 -9.91 14.76
N VAL A 122 -6.87 -9.24 15.75
CA VAL A 122 -5.48 -9.47 16.15
C VAL A 122 -5.29 -10.88 16.70
N ALA A 123 -6.19 -11.34 17.56
CA ALA A 123 -6.14 -12.69 18.12
C ALA A 123 -6.25 -13.78 17.03
N GLU A 124 -7.07 -13.55 16.00
CA GLU A 124 -7.17 -14.42 14.84
C GLU A 124 -5.89 -14.43 14.01
N LEU A 125 -5.35 -13.25 13.66
CA LEU A 125 -4.08 -13.14 12.94
C LEU A 125 -2.94 -13.87 13.67
N ILE A 126 -2.82 -13.70 14.98
CA ILE A 126 -1.80 -14.38 15.79
C ILE A 126 -2.01 -15.89 15.78
N ARG A 127 -3.26 -16.37 15.85
CA ARG A 127 -3.59 -17.79 15.73
C ARG A 127 -3.17 -18.36 14.38
N ASP A 128 -3.28 -17.55 13.33
CA ASP A 128 -2.88 -17.89 11.96
C ASP A 128 -1.37 -17.72 11.70
N GLY A 129 -0.59 -17.41 12.74
CA GLY A 129 0.87 -17.36 12.68
C GLY A 129 1.46 -15.95 12.49
N ALA A 130 0.66 -14.89 12.61
CA ALA A 130 1.18 -13.53 12.64
C ALA A 130 2.11 -13.30 13.83
N THR A 131 3.18 -12.54 13.62
CA THR A 131 4.22 -12.25 14.62
C THR A 131 4.35 -10.76 14.89
N SER A 132 5.13 -10.37 15.89
CA SER A 132 5.57 -8.97 16.01
C SER A 132 6.62 -8.64 14.94
N LEU A 133 6.69 -7.38 14.53
CA LEU A 133 7.73 -6.88 13.63
C LEU A 133 9.03 -6.70 14.42
N HIS A 134 10.04 -7.55 14.19
CA HIS A 134 11.32 -7.51 14.92
C HIS A 134 11.18 -7.45 16.46
N GLY A 135 10.16 -8.11 17.01
CA GLY A 135 9.87 -8.08 18.45
C GLY A 135 9.03 -6.89 18.92
N ASP A 136 8.76 -5.89 18.06
CA ASP A 136 7.91 -4.74 18.38
C ASP A 136 6.43 -5.14 18.44
N LYS A 137 5.90 -5.20 19.66
CA LYS A 137 4.51 -5.59 19.96
C LYS A 137 3.48 -4.54 19.54
N ARG A 138 3.90 -3.35 19.07
CA ARG A 138 2.99 -2.36 18.48
C ARG A 138 2.45 -2.81 17.12
N PHE A 139 3.15 -3.73 16.47
CA PHE A 139 2.79 -4.28 15.17
C PHE A 139 2.41 -5.75 15.25
N VAL A 140 1.40 -6.11 14.47
CA VAL A 140 1.10 -7.48 14.08
C VAL A 140 1.46 -7.62 12.61
N ARG A 141 2.41 -8.49 12.29
CA ARG A 141 2.96 -8.73 10.96
C ARG A 141 2.59 -10.12 10.48
N TRP A 142 2.17 -10.25 9.23
CA TRP A 142 1.95 -11.55 8.59
C TRP A 142 2.30 -11.48 7.11
N GLU A 143 2.55 -12.65 6.53
CA GLU A 143 2.83 -12.79 5.10
C GLU A 143 1.76 -13.63 4.41
N ARG A 144 1.62 -13.42 3.11
CA ARG A 144 0.78 -14.23 2.25
C ARG A 144 1.39 -14.31 0.86
N ASP A 145 1.40 -15.52 0.32
CA ASP A 145 1.70 -15.78 -1.09
C ASP A 145 0.41 -16.02 -1.86
N THR A 146 0.26 -15.37 -3.00
CA THR A 146 -0.85 -15.58 -3.94
C THR A 146 -0.35 -15.52 -5.39
N THR A 147 -1.18 -15.98 -6.31
CA THR A 147 -1.00 -15.74 -7.75
C THR A 147 -2.12 -14.85 -8.25
N VAL A 148 -1.79 -13.87 -9.08
CA VAL A 148 -2.75 -12.90 -9.60
C VAL A 148 -2.62 -12.77 -11.11
N ALA A 149 -3.77 -12.64 -11.79
CA ALA A 149 -3.81 -12.38 -13.22
C ALA A 149 -3.58 -10.88 -13.49
N VAL A 150 -2.59 -10.58 -14.34
CA VAL A 150 -2.20 -9.23 -14.78
C VAL A 150 -2.30 -9.20 -16.30
N GLY A 151 -3.45 -8.75 -16.81
CA GLY A 151 -3.74 -8.80 -18.24
C GLY A 151 -3.88 -10.25 -18.71
N THR A 152 -2.99 -10.68 -19.60
CA THR A 152 -2.94 -12.06 -20.13
C THR A 152 -1.91 -12.96 -19.42
N THR A 153 -1.21 -12.43 -18.42
CA THR A 153 -0.12 -13.13 -17.71
C THR A 153 -0.54 -13.40 -16.27
N THR A 154 -0.09 -14.50 -15.68
CA THR A 154 -0.19 -14.74 -14.23
C THR A 154 1.15 -14.42 -13.59
N VAL A 155 1.13 -13.69 -12.48
CA VAL A 155 2.33 -13.41 -11.68
C VAL A 155 2.14 -13.88 -10.25
N GLY A 156 3.26 -14.20 -9.60
CA GLY A 156 3.30 -14.48 -8.19
C GLY A 156 3.32 -13.16 -7.43
N GLN A 157 2.63 -13.15 -6.31
CA GLN A 157 2.52 -12.00 -5.44
C GLN A 157 2.87 -12.44 -4.03
N ARG A 158 3.95 -11.89 -3.50
CA ARG A 158 4.30 -12.02 -2.09
C ARG A 158 3.91 -10.76 -1.36
N THR A 159 3.11 -10.93 -0.32
CA THR A 159 2.51 -9.83 0.44
C THR A 159 3.01 -9.89 1.88
N ALA A 160 3.58 -8.80 2.37
CA ALA A 160 3.79 -8.59 3.80
C ALA A 160 2.81 -7.53 4.29
N ALA A 161 2.09 -7.81 5.36
CA ALA A 161 1.11 -6.90 5.93
C ALA A 161 1.39 -6.66 7.41
N TYR A 162 1.08 -5.44 7.84
CA TYR A 162 1.41 -4.93 9.17
C TYR A 162 0.20 -4.19 9.69
N LEU A 163 -0.20 -4.45 10.93
CA LEU A 163 -1.31 -3.78 11.58
C LEU A 163 -0.80 -3.09 12.85
N THR A 164 -1.03 -1.78 12.94
CA THR A 164 -0.80 -1.00 14.17
C THR A 164 -2.10 -0.29 14.56
N PRO A 165 -2.59 -0.44 15.80
CA PRO A 165 -3.77 0.27 16.25
C PRO A 165 -3.55 1.78 16.23
N PHE A 166 -4.62 2.54 16.05
CA PHE A 166 -4.55 3.99 16.27
C PHE A 166 -4.25 4.27 17.75
N PRO A 167 -3.47 5.32 18.07
CA PRO A 167 -3.06 5.61 19.45
C PRO A 167 -4.24 5.96 20.35
N ASP A 168 -5.32 6.52 19.80
CA ASP A 168 -6.46 7.04 20.57
C ASP A 168 -7.68 6.10 20.60
N ARG A 169 -7.69 5.02 19.79
CA ARG A 169 -8.85 4.12 19.68
C ARG A 169 -8.48 2.75 19.11
N ARG A 170 -9.10 1.70 19.65
CA ARG A 170 -8.91 0.30 19.20
C ARG A 170 -9.93 -0.19 18.18
N THR A 171 -10.89 0.65 17.80
CA THR A 171 -11.88 0.37 16.75
C THR A 171 -11.31 0.55 15.34
N LYS A 172 -10.15 1.20 15.22
CA LYS A 172 -9.45 1.45 13.96
C LYS A 172 -7.95 1.19 14.10
N ALA A 173 -7.33 0.78 12.99
CA ALA A 173 -5.90 0.58 12.87
C ALA A 173 -5.43 1.05 11.50
N LEU A 174 -4.14 1.33 11.40
CA LEU A 174 -3.46 1.50 10.13
C LEU A 174 -2.91 0.14 9.72
N GLN A 175 -3.30 -0.31 8.51
CA GLN A 175 -2.74 -1.50 7.90
C GLN A 175 -1.79 -1.09 6.79
N PHE A 176 -0.51 -1.42 6.92
CA PHE A 176 0.43 -1.39 5.81
C PHE A 176 0.35 -2.70 5.05
N THR A 177 0.33 -2.65 3.73
CA THR A 177 0.36 -3.82 2.85
C THR A 177 1.43 -3.58 1.79
N ALA A 178 2.51 -4.35 1.88
CA ALA A 178 3.57 -4.36 0.91
C ALA A 178 3.39 -5.53 -0.05
N VAL A 179 3.54 -5.25 -1.34
CA VAL A 179 3.34 -6.21 -2.41
C VAL A 179 4.59 -6.22 -3.28
N ALA A 180 5.27 -7.37 -3.30
CA ALA A 180 6.32 -7.71 -4.25
C ALA A 180 5.76 -8.70 -5.28
N VAL A 181 6.03 -8.47 -6.57
CA VAL A 181 5.63 -9.39 -7.64
C VAL A 181 6.81 -10.14 -8.22
N HIS A 182 6.60 -11.38 -8.64
CA HIS A 182 7.63 -12.26 -9.17
C HIS A 182 7.08 -13.17 -10.28
N PRO A 183 7.94 -13.72 -11.14
CA PRO A 183 7.52 -14.71 -12.13
C PRO A 183 7.03 -16.01 -11.46
N VAL A 184 6.05 -16.68 -12.06
CA VAL A 184 5.55 -18.01 -11.62
C VAL A 184 6.18 -19.17 -12.39
N ASP A 185 6.69 -18.92 -13.59
CA ASP A 185 7.19 -19.94 -14.51
C ASP A 185 8.73 -20.03 -14.52
N ASP A 186 9.40 -19.59 -13.44
CA ASP A 186 10.85 -19.72 -13.28
C ASP A 186 11.20 -20.97 -12.44
N PRO A 187 11.67 -22.06 -13.05
CA PRO A 187 11.98 -23.30 -12.35
C PRO A 187 13.22 -23.19 -11.44
N THR A 188 14.05 -22.16 -11.61
CA THR A 188 15.24 -21.95 -10.77
C THR A 188 14.94 -21.18 -9.50
N GLU A 189 13.77 -20.53 -9.45
CA GLU A 189 13.36 -19.63 -8.37
C GLU A 189 14.41 -18.54 -8.04
N ALA A 190 15.17 -18.09 -9.03
CA ALA A 190 16.21 -17.07 -8.84
C ALA A 190 15.63 -15.73 -8.33
N TRP A 191 14.33 -15.52 -8.54
CA TRP A 191 13.57 -14.39 -8.00
C TRP A 191 13.42 -14.43 -6.46
N ARG A 192 13.46 -15.61 -5.82
CA ARG A 192 13.08 -15.78 -4.41
C ARG A 192 13.95 -14.96 -3.45
N PRO A 193 15.30 -15.03 -3.51
CA PRO A 193 16.14 -14.20 -2.64
C PRO A 193 15.89 -12.70 -2.84
N VAL A 194 15.60 -12.28 -4.08
CA VAL A 194 15.33 -10.87 -4.41
C VAL A 194 14.03 -10.39 -3.75
N VAL A 195 12.96 -11.19 -3.82
CA VAL A 195 11.68 -10.89 -3.16
C VAL A 195 11.83 -10.89 -1.64
N GLU A 196 12.58 -11.83 -1.07
CA GLU A 196 12.84 -11.85 0.38
C GLU A 196 13.52 -10.55 0.84
N ARG A 197 14.53 -10.06 0.11
CA ARG A 197 15.17 -8.76 0.39
C ARG A 197 14.21 -7.57 0.25
N MET A 198 13.24 -7.64 -0.66
CA MET A 198 12.20 -6.60 -0.77
C MET A 198 11.30 -6.56 0.47
N LEU A 199 10.97 -7.72 1.05
CA LEU A 199 10.20 -7.76 2.30
C LEU A 199 11.03 -7.31 3.50
N GLU A 200 12.32 -7.66 3.55
CA GLU A 200 13.23 -7.14 4.57
C GLU A 200 13.35 -5.60 4.50
N LEU A 201 13.45 -5.04 3.28
CA LEU A 201 13.40 -3.58 3.08
C LEU A 201 12.09 -2.99 3.61
N THR A 202 10.97 -3.66 3.33
CA THR A 202 9.66 -3.24 3.84
C THR A 202 9.63 -3.27 5.37
N ASP A 203 10.13 -4.34 5.98
CA ASP A 203 10.22 -4.48 7.44
C ASP A 203 11.05 -3.34 8.04
N ALA A 204 12.18 -3.00 7.41
CA ALA A 204 13.00 -1.87 7.80
C ALA A 204 12.23 -0.55 7.70
N VAL A 205 11.56 -0.28 6.58
CA VAL A 205 10.75 0.94 6.38
C VAL A 205 9.65 1.03 7.44
N VAL A 206 8.80 -0.01 7.59
CA VAL A 206 7.69 0.00 8.55
C VAL A 206 8.18 0.09 9.99
N SER A 207 9.36 -0.45 10.32
CA SER A 207 9.93 -0.33 11.67
C SER A 207 10.26 1.12 12.07
N THR A 208 10.43 2.02 11.11
CA THR A 208 10.65 3.46 11.37
C THR A 208 9.38 4.23 11.68
N PHE A 209 8.22 3.57 11.60
CA PHE A 209 6.93 4.20 11.84
C PHE A 209 6.83 4.81 13.24
N ALA A 210 6.32 6.04 13.28
CA ALA A 210 5.96 6.71 14.51
C ALA A 210 4.66 7.49 14.35
N TRP A 211 3.75 7.32 15.31
CA TRP A 211 2.63 8.26 15.47
C TRP A 211 3.18 9.62 15.86
N ARG A 212 2.72 10.69 15.21
CA ARG A 212 3.00 12.06 15.64
C ARG A 212 2.00 12.41 16.72
N ALA A 213 2.51 12.90 17.86
CA ALA A 213 1.63 13.44 18.88
C ALA A 213 0.82 14.60 18.28
N ALA A 214 -0.46 14.68 18.61
CA ALA A 214 -1.23 15.90 18.34
C ALA A 214 -0.56 17.04 19.10
N ALA A 215 -0.15 18.08 18.37
CA ALA A 215 0.38 19.31 18.97
C ALA A 215 -0.71 20.03 19.78
#